data_AF-A0A7K6FDI6-F1
#
_entry.id   AF-A0A7K6FDI6-F1
#
_cell.length_a   1.000
_cell.length_b   1.000
_cell.length_c   1.000
_cell.angle_alpha   90.00
_cell.angle_beta   90.00
_cell.angle_gamma   90.00
#
_symmetry.space_group_name_H-M   'P 1'
#
loop_
_entity.id
_entity.type
_entity.pdbx_description
1 polymer ?
#
loop_
_entity_poly.entity_id
_entity_poly.type
_entity_poly.pdbx_seq_one_letter_code
_entity_poly.pdbx_strand_id
1 'polypeptide(L)'
;GSLERRRCLYLHRGRACCQMMEVLLAALILVCSSVSGGSAGGYTGLPALGGIYYYQYGGAYSGFSGADGERAQQLDQRFYLLKLPIARAAMAVGGCLLVFPCVLILVGVLRVPWHFPAWLLIECTLCIAIAVGTVPALYYFFHSLLSVYNSSVCKEREQLYQSKGYQGFWCSLHGAEIAAGLLGCMAAMAYLLSAGLAVRDYRTAHEQKQKPLQL
;
A
#
# COMPACT_ATOMS: atom_id res chain seq x y z
N GLY A 1 -30.12 -21.14 -22.04
CA GLY A 1 -30.16 -20.43 -23.34
C GLY A 1 -28.86 -19.66 -23.63
N SER A 2 -28.57 -19.31 -24.89
CA SER A 2 -27.31 -18.63 -25.30
C SER A 2 -27.07 -17.28 -24.62
N LEU A 3 -28.13 -16.61 -24.18
CA LEU A 3 -28.12 -15.36 -23.41
C LEU A 3 -27.60 -15.53 -21.98
N GLU A 4 -27.93 -16.66 -21.33
CA GLU A 4 -27.45 -17.00 -19.97
C GLU A 4 -25.95 -17.33 -19.99
N ARG A 5 -25.49 -18.02 -21.05
CA ARG A 5 -24.05 -18.31 -21.23
C ARG A 5 -23.21 -17.05 -21.38
N ARG A 6 -23.66 -16.07 -22.19
CA ARG A 6 -22.97 -14.78 -22.34
C ARG A 6 -22.97 -13.96 -21.05
N ARG A 7 -24.09 -13.96 -20.31
CA ARG A 7 -24.21 -13.26 -19.02
C ARG A 7 -23.26 -13.83 -17.96
N CYS A 8 -23.16 -15.17 -17.88
CA CYS A 8 -22.24 -15.85 -16.97
C CYS A 8 -20.76 -15.60 -17.33
N LEU A 9 -20.41 -15.62 -18.62
CA LEU A 9 -19.07 -15.25 -19.09
C LEU A 9 -18.70 -13.79 -18.80
N TYR A 10 -19.65 -12.86 -18.98
CA TYR A 10 -19.44 -11.44 -18.70
C TYR A 10 -19.23 -11.18 -17.20
N LEU A 11 -20.04 -11.80 -16.34
CA LEU A 11 -19.91 -11.70 -14.88
C LEU A 11 -18.56 -12.25 -14.40
N HIS A 12 -18.17 -13.44 -14.89
CA HIS A 12 -16.87 -14.04 -14.58
C HIS A 12 -15.70 -13.15 -15.03
N ARG A 13 -15.83 -12.52 -16.20
CA ARG A 13 -14.83 -11.59 -16.75
C ARG A 13 -14.78 -10.26 -16.00
N GLY A 14 -15.92 -9.75 -15.53
CA GLY A 14 -16.00 -8.54 -14.70
C GLY A 14 -15.32 -8.74 -13.35
N ARG A 15 -15.63 -9.84 -12.67
CA ARG A 15 -15.02 -10.18 -11.38
C ARG A 15 -13.52 -10.41 -11.48
N ALA A 16 -13.06 -11.15 -12.48
CA ALA A 16 -11.63 -11.35 -12.72
C ALA A 16 -10.90 -10.01 -12.98
N CYS A 17 -11.55 -9.07 -13.69
CA CYS A 17 -10.99 -7.74 -13.93
C CYS A 17 -10.82 -6.95 -12.63
N CYS A 18 -11.83 -6.96 -11.74
CA CYS A 18 -11.73 -6.29 -10.44
C CYS A 18 -10.64 -6.92 -9.56
N GLN A 19 -10.53 -8.24 -9.52
CA GLN A 19 -9.48 -8.93 -8.75
C GLN A 19 -8.06 -8.58 -9.27
N MET A 20 -7.88 -8.49 -10.60
CA MET A 20 -6.60 -8.05 -11.17
C MET A 20 -6.28 -6.59 -10.82
N MET A 21 -7.29 -5.72 -10.82
CA MET A 21 -7.13 -4.33 -10.38
C MET A 21 -6.76 -4.24 -8.89
N GLU A 22 -7.39 -5.06 -8.04
CA GLU A 22 -7.06 -5.15 -6.62
C GLU A 22 -5.61 -5.59 -6.40
N VAL A 23 -5.14 -6.62 -7.14
CA VAL A 23 -3.73 -7.06 -7.11
C VAL A 23 -2.79 -5.91 -7.48
N LEU A 24 -3.07 -5.21 -8.58
CA LEU A 24 -2.25 -4.09 -9.04
C LEU A 24 -2.19 -2.97 -8.00
N LEU A 25 -3.35 -2.56 -7.46
CA LEU A 25 -3.44 -1.52 -6.44
C LEU A 25 -2.69 -1.93 -5.16
N ALA A 26 -2.87 -3.17 -4.70
CA ALA A 26 -2.18 -3.67 -3.52
C ALA A 26 -0.65 -3.74 -3.72
N ALA A 27 -0.19 -4.16 -4.90
CA ALA A 27 1.23 -4.17 -5.24
C ALA A 27 1.82 -2.74 -5.23
N LEU A 28 1.11 -1.77 -5.81
CA LEU A 28 1.52 -0.37 -5.79
C LEU A 28 1.55 0.20 -4.37
N ILE A 29 0.55 -0.10 -3.53
CA ILE A 29 0.54 0.29 -2.11
C ILE A 29 1.76 -0.28 -1.39
N LEU A 30 2.07 -1.56 -1.61
CA LEU A 30 3.22 -2.22 -1.01
C LEU A 30 4.54 -1.58 -1.46
N VAL A 31 4.70 -1.28 -2.74
CA VAL A 31 5.90 -0.60 -3.28
C VAL A 31 6.03 0.81 -2.70
N CYS A 32 4.96 1.62 -2.72
CA CYS A 32 4.97 2.96 -2.14
C CYS A 32 5.29 2.95 -0.64
N SER A 33 4.75 1.99 0.10
CA SER A 33 5.02 1.81 1.53
C SER A 33 6.48 1.40 1.78
N SER A 34 7.02 0.54 0.91
CA SER A 34 8.42 0.11 0.96
C SER A 34 9.37 1.26 0.66
N VAL A 35 9.06 2.11 -0.31
CA VAL A 35 9.85 3.32 -0.61
C VAL A 35 9.79 4.33 0.54
N SER A 36 8.61 4.51 1.15
CA SER A 36 8.45 5.39 2.31
C SER A 36 9.27 4.93 3.52
N GLY A 37 9.34 3.61 3.77
CA GLY A 37 10.14 3.01 4.84
C GLY A 37 11.63 2.83 4.51
N GLY A 38 11.96 2.67 3.23
CA GLY A 38 13.28 2.35 2.72
C GLY A 38 14.15 3.57 2.42
N SER A 39 13.67 4.79 2.71
CA SER A 39 14.51 6.00 2.69
C SER A 39 15.47 5.99 3.87
N ALA A 40 16.41 5.04 3.87
CA ALA A 40 17.68 5.09 4.57
C ALA A 40 18.65 6.06 3.87
N GLY A 41 18.13 7.07 3.15
CA GLY A 41 18.89 8.13 2.51
C GLY A 41 19.40 9.16 3.52
N GLY A 42 19.75 8.71 4.72
CA GLY A 42 20.42 9.54 5.70
C GLY A 42 21.89 9.72 5.36
N TYR A 43 22.51 10.74 5.93
CA TYR A 43 23.96 10.93 5.88
C TYR A 43 24.62 9.70 6.51
N THR A 44 25.13 8.81 5.66
CA THR A 44 25.89 7.65 6.12
C THR A 44 27.23 8.15 6.64
N GLY A 45 27.73 7.65 7.77
CA GLY A 45 29.07 7.98 8.26
C GLY A 45 30.21 7.48 7.36
N LEU A 46 29.89 6.87 6.20
CA LEU A 46 30.84 6.37 5.21
C LEU A 46 31.80 7.46 4.70
N PRO A 47 31.33 8.67 4.33
CA PRO A 47 32.21 9.81 4.13
C PRO A 47 33.05 10.21 5.36
N ALA A 48 32.55 10.07 6.59
CA ALA A 48 33.30 10.43 7.80
C ALA A 48 34.48 9.49 8.11
N LEU A 49 34.52 8.29 7.53
CA LEU A 49 35.61 7.31 7.69
C LEU A 49 36.92 7.71 6.94
N GLY A 50 36.87 8.73 6.08
CA GLY A 50 38.02 9.17 5.28
C GLY A 50 38.40 8.19 4.15
N GLY A 51 39.16 8.67 3.17
CA GLY A 51 39.61 7.88 2.01
C GLY A 51 38.79 8.09 0.74
N ILE A 52 38.82 7.13 -0.19
CA ILE A 52 38.22 7.25 -1.53
C ILE A 52 36.70 7.48 -1.47
N TYR A 53 36.04 6.87 -0.48
CA TYR A 53 34.59 6.98 -0.27
C TYR A 53 34.12 8.39 0.13
N TYR A 54 34.98 9.20 0.74
CA TYR A 54 34.69 10.59 1.10
C TYR A 54 34.43 11.45 -0.15
N TYR A 55 35.16 11.22 -1.23
CA TYR A 55 34.95 11.91 -2.50
C TYR A 55 33.85 11.25 -3.33
N GLN A 56 33.79 9.91 -3.33
CA GLN A 56 32.88 9.15 -4.19
C GLN A 56 31.41 9.23 -3.77
N TYR A 57 31.13 9.34 -2.47
CA TYR A 57 29.77 9.55 -1.95
C TYR A 57 29.44 11.01 -1.65
N GLY A 58 30.24 11.96 -2.18
CA GLY A 58 29.99 13.39 -2.07
C GLY A 58 30.23 13.99 -0.69
N GLY A 59 30.85 13.27 0.25
CA GLY A 59 31.24 13.78 1.57
C GLY A 59 32.07 15.06 1.49
N ALA A 60 33.04 15.10 0.57
CA ALA A 60 33.91 16.24 0.33
C ALA A 60 33.18 17.54 -0.08
N TYR A 61 32.00 17.42 -0.69
CA TYR A 61 31.19 18.55 -1.17
C TYR A 61 29.85 18.65 -0.45
N SER A 62 29.65 17.86 0.62
CA SER A 62 28.38 17.79 1.33
C SER A 62 28.12 18.98 2.27
N GLY A 63 29.14 19.80 2.56
CA GLY A 63 29.07 20.83 3.60
C GLY A 63 28.96 20.28 5.03
N PHE A 64 28.85 18.96 5.19
CA PHE A 64 28.82 18.25 6.46
C PHE A 64 30.18 17.61 6.74
N SER A 65 30.82 17.99 7.83
CA SER A 65 32.06 17.39 8.33
C SER A 65 32.14 17.52 9.86
N GLY A 66 32.89 16.62 10.51
CA GLY A 66 33.04 16.59 11.96
C GLY A 66 31.68 16.52 12.69
N ALA A 67 31.49 17.40 13.68
CA ALA A 67 30.30 17.44 14.52
C ALA A 67 28.99 17.65 13.74
N ASP A 68 29.01 18.39 12.63
CA ASP A 68 27.80 18.61 11.82
C ASP A 68 27.38 17.33 11.08
N GLY A 69 28.35 16.53 10.61
CA GLY A 69 28.08 15.24 9.97
C GLY A 69 27.55 14.20 10.95
N GLU A 70 28.13 14.14 12.16
CA GLU A 70 27.60 13.28 13.24
C GLU A 70 26.18 13.69 13.63
N ARG A 71 25.90 14.99 13.72
CA ARG A 71 24.57 15.51 14.00
C ARG A 71 23.57 15.14 12.89
N ALA A 72 23.95 15.27 11.62
CA ALA A 72 23.11 14.87 10.50
C ALA A 72 22.76 13.37 10.57
N GLN A 73 23.75 12.51 10.77
CA GLN A 73 23.55 11.07 10.92
C GLN A 73 22.64 10.71 12.10
N GLN A 74 22.82 11.36 13.25
CA GLN A 74 21.96 11.14 14.42
C GLN A 74 20.51 11.55 14.18
N LEU A 75 20.29 12.70 13.54
CA LEU A 75 18.95 13.20 13.23
C LEU A 75 18.25 12.30 12.21
N ASP A 76 18.95 11.86 11.16
CA ASP A 76 18.41 10.92 10.19
C ASP A 76 18.03 9.58 10.82
N GLN A 77 18.90 9.04 11.69
CA GLN A 77 18.63 7.78 12.38
C GLN A 77 17.41 7.90 13.30
N ARG A 78 17.29 9.00 14.06
CA ARG A 78 16.13 9.25 14.93
C ARG A 78 14.84 9.41 14.12
N PHE A 79 14.90 10.16 13.02
CA PHE A 79 13.76 10.34 12.13
C PHE A 79 13.33 9.01 11.49
N TYR A 80 14.30 8.19 11.05
CA TYR A 80 14.06 6.84 10.55
C TYR A 80 13.35 5.97 11.60
N LEU A 81 13.85 5.95 12.83
CA LEU A 81 13.24 5.15 13.90
C LEU A 81 11.81 5.59 14.24
N LEU A 82 11.50 6.89 14.17
CA LEU A 82 10.14 7.40 14.34
C LEU A 82 9.20 6.92 13.23
N LYS A 83 9.70 6.81 12.00
CA LYS A 83 8.93 6.42 10.81
C LYS A 83 8.80 4.91 10.63
N LEU A 84 9.78 4.16 11.12
CA LEU A 84 9.90 2.70 10.97
C LEU A 84 8.66 1.89 11.38
N PRO A 85 8.00 2.12 12.55
CA PRO A 85 6.83 1.34 12.91
C PRO A 85 5.67 1.56 11.94
N ILE A 86 5.47 2.80 11.48
CA ILE A 86 4.42 3.17 10.52
C ILE A 86 4.68 2.49 9.18
N ALA A 87 5.92 2.55 8.70
CA ALA A 87 6.30 1.92 7.44
C ALA A 87 6.14 0.39 7.49
N ARG A 88 6.56 -0.26 8.58
CA ARG A 88 6.37 -1.72 8.75
C ARG A 88 4.90 -2.11 8.78
N ALA A 89 4.07 -1.35 9.49
CA ALA A 89 2.63 -1.57 9.52
C ALA A 89 2.03 -1.42 8.11
N ALA A 90 2.38 -0.36 7.38
CA ALA A 90 1.91 -0.13 6.02
C ALA A 90 2.34 -1.23 5.04
N MET A 91 3.60 -1.69 5.13
CA MET A 91 4.10 -2.82 4.33
C MET A 91 3.36 -4.12 4.66
N ALA A 92 3.14 -4.41 5.96
CA ALA A 92 2.41 -5.60 6.38
C ALA A 92 0.96 -5.59 5.85
N VAL A 93 0.25 -4.47 6.01
CA VAL A 93 -1.11 -4.30 5.50
C VAL A 93 -1.15 -4.40 3.97
N GLY A 94 -0.23 -3.72 3.26
CA GLY A 94 -0.12 -3.82 1.80
C GLY A 94 0.15 -5.25 1.32
N GLY A 95 1.00 -6.00 2.04
CA GLY A 95 1.25 -7.42 1.77
C GLY A 95 0.01 -8.29 1.97
N CYS A 96 -0.72 -8.11 3.08
CA CYS A 96 -1.99 -8.82 3.31
C CYS A 96 -3.03 -8.50 2.22
N LEU A 97 -3.15 -7.23 1.83
CA LEU A 97 -4.05 -6.78 0.76
C LEU A 97 -3.65 -7.33 -0.61
N LEU A 98 -2.38 -7.70 -0.81
CA LEU A 98 -1.92 -8.32 -2.06
C LEU A 98 -2.21 -9.83 -2.07
N VAL A 99 -2.00 -10.51 -0.95
CA VAL A 99 -2.27 -11.95 -0.82
C VAL A 99 -3.76 -12.25 -0.99
N PHE A 100 -4.63 -11.41 -0.44
CA PHE A 100 -6.08 -11.61 -0.48
C PHE A 100 -6.66 -11.82 -1.90
N PRO A 101 -6.53 -10.88 -2.86
CA PRO A 101 -7.07 -11.04 -4.20
C PRO A 101 -6.35 -12.15 -4.98
N CYS A 102 -5.07 -12.42 -4.72
CA CYS A 102 -4.37 -13.58 -5.28
C CYS A 102 -5.03 -14.90 -4.87
N VAL A 103 -5.42 -15.03 -3.60
CA VAL A 103 -6.18 -16.20 -3.11
C VAL A 103 -7.55 -16.25 -3.78
N LEU A 104 -8.26 -15.14 -3.92
CA LEU A 104 -9.56 -15.11 -4.61
C LEU A 104 -9.46 -15.55 -6.08
N ILE A 105 -8.41 -15.12 -6.79
CA ILE A 105 -8.13 -15.57 -8.16
C ILE A 105 -7.90 -17.09 -8.19
N LEU A 106 -7.08 -17.61 -7.29
CA LEU A 106 -6.81 -19.05 -7.20
C LEU A 106 -8.10 -19.85 -6.93
N VAL A 107 -8.93 -19.39 -6.00
CA VAL A 107 -10.23 -20.01 -5.69
C VAL A 107 -11.18 -19.96 -6.90
N GLY A 108 -11.15 -18.87 -7.67
CA GLY A 108 -11.89 -18.73 -8.92
C GLY A 108 -11.43 -19.72 -10.00
N VAL A 109 -10.11 -19.89 -10.17
CA VAL A 109 -9.51 -20.86 -11.12
C VAL A 109 -9.90 -22.29 -10.76
N LEU A 110 -9.92 -22.63 -9.46
CA LEU A 110 -10.35 -23.92 -8.95
C LEU A 110 -11.88 -24.15 -9.02
N ARG A 111 -12.65 -23.16 -9.52
CA ARG A 111 -14.12 -23.21 -9.68
C ARG A 111 -14.90 -23.54 -8.41
N VAL A 112 -14.31 -23.30 -7.23
CA VAL A 112 -14.98 -23.46 -5.92
C VAL A 112 -16.34 -22.75 -5.83
N PRO A 113 -16.53 -21.49 -6.30
CA PRO A 113 -17.83 -20.82 -6.21
C PRO A 113 -18.94 -21.52 -7.01
N TRP A 114 -18.62 -22.37 -7.99
CA TRP A 114 -19.60 -23.16 -8.73
C TRP A 114 -20.15 -24.32 -7.88
N HIS A 115 -19.27 -24.96 -7.10
CA HIS A 115 -19.63 -26.05 -6.20
C HIS A 115 -20.28 -25.54 -4.91
N PHE A 116 -19.77 -24.45 -4.35
CA PHE A 116 -20.22 -23.86 -3.10
C PHE A 116 -20.58 -22.37 -3.27
N PRO A 117 -21.82 -22.03 -3.69
CA PRO A 117 -22.19 -20.64 -3.97
C PRO A 117 -22.18 -19.74 -2.73
N ALA A 118 -22.27 -20.30 -1.52
CA ALA A 118 -22.12 -19.54 -0.28
C ALA A 118 -20.73 -18.89 -0.12
N TRP A 119 -19.70 -19.38 -0.84
CA TRP A 119 -18.39 -18.72 -0.91
C TRP A 119 -18.49 -17.25 -1.38
N LEU A 120 -19.41 -16.96 -2.30
CA LEU A 120 -19.61 -15.61 -2.83
C LEU A 120 -20.10 -14.63 -1.75
N LEU A 121 -20.86 -15.11 -0.76
CA LEU A 121 -21.26 -14.30 0.38
C LEU A 121 -20.07 -13.99 1.28
N ILE A 122 -19.22 -14.98 1.55
CA ILE A 122 -17.99 -14.80 2.34
C ILE A 122 -17.08 -13.76 1.66
N GLU A 123 -16.81 -13.93 0.37
CA GLU A 123 -16.03 -12.95 -0.41
C GLU A 123 -16.63 -11.55 -0.34
N CYS A 124 -17.95 -11.41 -0.52
CA CYS A 124 -18.63 -10.13 -0.37
C CYS A 124 -18.41 -9.50 1.01
N THR A 125 -18.59 -10.28 2.09
CA THR A 125 -18.38 -9.78 3.45
C THR A 125 -16.94 -9.35 3.70
N LEU A 126 -15.95 -10.09 3.18
CA LEU A 126 -14.54 -9.76 3.30
C LEU A 126 -14.19 -8.50 2.50
N CYS A 127 -14.69 -8.37 1.27
CA CYS A 127 -14.48 -7.16 0.46
C CYS A 127 -15.06 -5.91 1.12
N ILE A 128 -16.27 -6.01 1.71
CA ILE A 128 -16.87 -4.89 2.46
C ILE A 128 -16.03 -4.58 3.71
N ALA A 129 -15.62 -5.60 4.47
CA ALA A 129 -14.78 -5.41 5.66
C ALA A 129 -13.44 -4.74 5.32
N ILE A 130 -12.80 -5.11 4.21
CA ILE A 130 -11.56 -4.48 3.73
C ILE A 130 -11.83 -3.03 3.31
N ALA A 131 -12.89 -2.76 2.55
CA ALA A 131 -13.20 -1.41 2.11
C ALA A 131 -13.47 -0.47 3.29
N VAL A 132 -14.29 -0.93 4.25
CA VAL A 132 -14.61 -0.17 5.47
C VAL A 132 -13.36 -0.02 6.34
N GLY A 133 -12.56 -1.07 6.50
CA GLY A 133 -11.34 -1.07 7.30
C GLY A 133 -10.21 -0.21 6.72
N THR A 134 -10.20 0.02 5.41
CA THR A 134 -9.24 0.91 4.75
C THR A 134 -9.39 2.36 5.24
N VAL A 135 -10.62 2.81 5.56
CA VAL A 135 -10.86 4.20 6.02
C VAL A 135 -10.15 4.53 7.34
N PRO A 136 -10.37 3.81 8.46
CA PRO A 136 -9.62 4.07 9.68
C PRO A 136 -8.12 3.76 9.51
N ALA A 137 -7.75 2.77 8.70
CA ALA A 137 -6.33 2.48 8.44
C ALA A 137 -5.61 3.67 7.80
N LEU A 138 -6.22 4.30 6.79
CA LEU A 138 -5.69 5.52 6.16
C LEU A 138 -5.62 6.69 7.14
N TYR A 139 -6.65 6.87 7.98
CA TYR A 139 -6.64 7.89 9.02
C TYR A 139 -5.45 7.72 9.97
N TYR A 140 -5.25 6.52 10.54
CA TYR A 140 -4.14 6.27 11.44
C TYR A 140 -2.78 6.36 10.76
N PHE A 141 -2.69 5.93 9.50
CA PHE A 141 -1.47 6.06 8.69
C PHE A 141 -1.06 7.54 8.56
N PHE A 142 -1.98 8.40 8.10
CA PHE A 142 -1.69 9.83 7.96
C PHE A 142 -1.50 10.52 9.30
N HIS A 143 -2.35 10.26 10.30
CA HIS A 143 -2.21 10.85 11.63
C HIS A 143 -0.83 10.57 12.23
N SER A 144 -0.37 9.31 12.13
CA SER A 144 0.95 8.93 12.64
C SER A 144 2.08 9.58 11.86
N LEU A 145 1.98 9.64 10.52
CA LEU A 145 2.98 10.33 9.69
C LEU A 145 3.06 11.81 10.00
N LEU A 146 1.91 12.51 10.08
CA LEU A 146 1.88 13.92 10.44
C LEU A 146 2.49 14.17 11.83
N SER A 147 2.27 13.26 12.79
CA SER A 147 2.93 13.35 14.10
C SER A 147 4.45 13.25 14.01
N VAL A 148 4.98 12.42 13.11
CA VAL A 148 6.44 12.30 12.88
C VAL A 148 6.98 13.54 12.18
N TYR A 149 6.30 14.05 11.15
CA TYR A 149 6.71 15.26 10.43
C TYR A 149 6.61 16.53 11.28
N ASN A 150 5.71 16.59 12.27
CA ASN A 150 5.60 17.70 13.21
C ASN A 150 6.59 17.64 14.39
N SER A 151 7.38 16.56 14.52
CA SER A 151 8.34 16.39 15.61
C SER A 151 9.49 17.39 15.54
N SER A 152 10.10 17.68 16.70
CA SER A 152 11.32 18.50 16.76
C SER A 152 12.47 17.89 15.97
N VAL A 153 12.58 16.56 15.94
CA VAL A 153 13.59 15.82 15.17
C VAL A 153 13.51 16.18 13.69
N CYS A 154 12.31 16.24 13.12
CA CYS A 154 12.13 16.64 11.73
C CYS A 154 12.60 18.08 11.52
N LYS A 155 12.16 19.03 12.37
CA LYS A 155 12.47 20.45 12.20
C LYS A 155 13.96 20.75 12.32
N GLU A 156 14.64 20.13 13.30
CA GLU A 156 16.09 20.24 13.45
C GLU A 156 16.83 19.67 12.25
N ARG A 157 16.36 18.54 11.72
CA ARG A 157 16.91 17.92 10.50
C ARG A 157 16.77 18.87 9.31
N GLU A 158 15.56 19.36 9.06
CA GLU A 158 15.28 20.30 7.97
C GLU A 158 16.17 21.55 8.05
N GLN A 159 16.26 22.17 9.24
CA GLN A 159 17.10 23.35 9.46
C GLN A 159 18.59 23.06 9.22
N LEU A 160 19.08 21.91 9.70
CA LEU A 160 20.47 21.50 9.52
C LEU A 160 20.79 21.31 8.03
N TYR A 161 19.95 20.60 7.29
CA TYR A 161 20.11 20.40 5.84
C TYR A 161 20.01 21.73 5.06
N GLN A 162 19.05 22.59 5.40
CA GLN A 162 18.91 23.90 4.77
C GLN A 162 20.13 24.81 5.02
N SER A 163 20.74 24.74 6.22
CA SER A 163 21.95 25.53 6.53
C SER A 163 23.15 25.18 5.64
N LYS A 164 23.15 23.98 5.03
CA LYS A 164 24.16 23.54 4.06
C LYS A 164 23.69 23.68 2.60
N GLY A 165 22.54 24.29 2.36
CA GLY A 165 21.99 24.56 1.03
C GLY A 165 21.21 23.40 0.41
N TYR A 166 20.94 22.32 1.15
CA TYR A 166 20.14 21.21 0.62
C TYR A 166 18.66 21.56 0.52
N GLN A 167 18.07 21.18 -0.61
CA GLN A 167 16.63 21.26 -0.88
C GLN A 167 16.05 19.84 -0.86
N GLY A 168 14.84 19.65 -0.31
CA GLY A 168 14.14 18.36 -0.34
C GLY A 168 14.02 17.62 0.99
N PHE A 169 14.61 18.14 2.07
CA PHE A 169 14.55 17.57 3.42
C PHE A 169 13.44 18.20 4.28
N TRP A 170 12.36 18.65 3.62
CA TRP A 170 11.26 19.37 4.24
C TRP A 170 10.46 18.50 5.20
N CYS A 171 9.90 19.13 6.25
CA CYS A 171 8.95 18.49 7.16
C CYS A 171 7.54 18.40 6.57
N SER A 172 7.43 17.75 5.42
CA SER A 172 6.17 17.49 4.71
C SER A 172 6.11 16.05 4.22
N LEU A 173 4.89 15.56 4.01
CA LEU A 173 4.63 14.20 3.53
C LEU A 173 5.40 13.91 2.24
N HIS A 174 6.01 12.72 2.20
CA HIS A 174 6.72 12.24 1.04
C HIS A 174 5.73 11.83 -0.06
N GLY A 175 6.10 12.01 -1.33
CA GLY A 175 5.24 11.68 -2.47
C GLY A 175 4.74 10.23 -2.46
N ALA A 176 5.57 9.28 -2.02
CA ALA A 176 5.20 7.88 -1.88
C ALA A 176 4.09 7.65 -0.82
N GLU A 177 4.03 8.46 0.24
CA GLU A 177 3.00 8.34 1.28
C GLU A 177 1.66 8.88 0.79
N ILE A 178 1.70 10.01 0.08
CA ILE A 178 0.52 10.59 -0.58
C ILE A 178 -0.02 9.59 -1.61
N ALA A 179 0.85 9.02 -2.43
CA ALA A 179 0.49 8.00 -3.41
C ALA A 179 -0.12 6.77 -2.74
N ALA A 180 0.49 6.24 -1.66
CA ALA A 180 -0.04 5.11 -0.92
C ALA A 180 -1.46 5.37 -0.40
N GLY A 181 -1.73 6.59 0.10
CA GLY A 181 -3.07 6.97 0.54
C GLY A 181 -4.10 7.04 -0.59
N LEU A 182 -3.75 7.67 -1.72
CA LEU A 182 -4.62 7.73 -2.91
C LEU A 182 -4.91 6.33 -3.47
N LEU A 183 -3.89 5.48 -3.55
CA LEU A 183 -4.02 4.09 -3.96
C LEU A 183 -4.91 3.30 -3.00
N GLY A 184 -4.80 3.54 -1.69
CA GLY A 184 -5.69 2.98 -0.68
C GLY A 184 -7.16 3.35 -0.90
N CYS A 185 -7.45 4.63 -1.19
CA CYS A 185 -8.81 5.06 -1.53
C CYS A 185 -9.34 4.37 -2.79
N MET A 186 -8.52 4.25 -3.84
CA MET A 186 -8.89 3.52 -5.06
C MET A 186 -9.11 2.03 -4.78
N ALA A 187 -8.30 1.41 -3.92
CA ALA A 187 -8.46 0.02 -3.51
C ALA A 187 -9.78 -0.20 -2.76
N ALA A 188 -10.15 0.69 -1.84
CA ALA A 188 -11.44 0.61 -1.15
C ALA A 188 -12.62 0.63 -2.14
N MET A 189 -12.56 1.51 -3.15
CA MET A 189 -13.58 1.55 -4.21
C MET A 189 -13.59 0.27 -5.05
N ALA A 190 -12.43 -0.28 -5.40
CA ALA A 190 -12.33 -1.55 -6.13
C ALA A 190 -12.95 -2.71 -5.33
N TYR A 191 -12.66 -2.82 -4.03
CA TYR A 191 -13.26 -3.83 -3.17
C TYR A 191 -14.78 -3.69 -3.03
N LEU A 192 -15.32 -2.48 -2.97
CA LEU A 192 -16.78 -2.26 -2.99
C LEU A 192 -17.42 -2.71 -4.31
N LEU A 193 -16.76 -2.45 -5.45
CA LEU A 193 -17.22 -2.94 -6.74
C LEU A 193 -17.19 -4.47 -6.80
N SER A 194 -16.12 -5.10 -6.31
CA SER A 194 -16.01 -6.56 -6.20
C SER A 194 -17.09 -7.16 -5.31
N ALA A 195 -17.41 -6.53 -4.18
CA ALA A 195 -18.52 -6.96 -3.31
C ALA A 195 -19.86 -6.90 -4.06
N GLY A 196 -20.12 -5.81 -4.80
CA GLY A 196 -21.32 -5.67 -5.63
C GLY A 196 -21.43 -6.73 -6.72
N LEU A 197 -20.31 -7.08 -7.37
CA LEU A 197 -20.27 -8.17 -8.35
C LEU A 197 -20.48 -9.54 -7.69
N ALA A 198 -19.88 -9.81 -6.52
CA ALA A 198 -20.07 -11.07 -5.79
C ALA A 198 -21.54 -11.30 -5.39
N VAL A 199 -22.25 -10.25 -4.97
CA VAL A 199 -23.70 -10.33 -4.69
C VAL A 199 -24.51 -10.63 -5.95
N ARG A 200 -24.18 -10.00 -7.08
CA ARG A 200 -24.86 -10.25 -8.37
C ARG A 200 -24.62 -11.67 -8.86
N ASP A 201 -23.40 -12.18 -8.73
CA ASP A 201 -23.02 -13.55 -9.06
C ASP A 201 -23.78 -14.54 -8.19
N TYR A 202 -23.87 -14.28 -6.87
CA TYR A 202 -24.61 -15.12 -5.94
C TYR A 202 -26.10 -15.20 -6.30
N ARG A 203 -26.75 -14.05 -6.56
CA ARG A 203 -28.17 -14.02 -6.96
C ARG A 203 -28.40 -14.80 -8.24
N THR A 204 -27.55 -14.61 -9.25
CA THR A 204 -27.66 -15.31 -10.53
C THR A 204 -27.48 -16.82 -10.37
N ALA A 205 -26.49 -17.26 -9.58
CA ALA A 205 -26.26 -18.68 -9.30
C ALA A 205 -27.42 -19.31 -8.52
N HIS A 206 -28.01 -18.57 -7.58
CA HIS A 206 -29.16 -19.01 -6.81
C HIS A 206 -30.42 -19.14 -7.66
N GLU A 207 -30.73 -18.14 -8.49
CA GLU A 207 -31.84 -18.17 -9.45
C GLU A 207 -31.73 -19.35 -10.44
N GLN A 208 -30.51 -19.69 -10.87
CA GLN A 208 -30.28 -20.84 -11.74
C GLN A 208 -30.47 -22.18 -11.02
N LYS A 209 -30.05 -22.29 -9.75
CA LYS A 209 -30.29 -23.49 -8.93
C LYS A 209 -31.76 -23.70 -8.56
N GLN A 210 -32.58 -22.64 -8.56
CA GLN A 210 -34.03 -22.71 -8.31
C GLN A 210 -34.86 -23.05 -9.56
N LYS A 211 -34.25 -23.12 -10.76
CA LYS A 211 -34.90 -23.60 -11.99
C LYS A 211 -34.55 -25.06 -12.38
N PRO A 212 -34.56 -26.09 -11.51
CA PRO A 212 -34.54 -27.46 -11.98
C PRO A 212 -35.98 -27.93 -12.26
N LEU A 213 -36.18 -28.52 -13.45
CA LEU A 213 -37.42 -29.10 -14.02
C LEU A 213 -38.34 -28.14 -14.81
N GLN A 214 -37.87 -27.68 -15.97
CA GLN A 214 -38.66 -27.75 -17.23
C GLN A 214 -37.72 -27.98 -18.42
N LEU A 215 -37.19 -29.20 -18.52
CA LEU A 215 -37.01 -29.94 -19.78
C LEU A 215 -36.68 -31.40 -19.46
#